data_AF-A0A4R4YRQ8-F1
#
_entry.id   AF-A0A4R4YRQ8-F1
#
_cell.length_a   1.000
_cell.length_b   1.000
_cell.length_c   1.000
_cell.angle_alpha   90.00
_cell.angle_beta   90.00
_cell.angle_gamma   90.00
#
_symmetry.space_group_name_H-M   'P 1'
#
loop_
_entity.id
_entity.type
_entity.pdbx_description
1 polymer ?
#
loop_
_entity_poly.entity_id
_entity_poly.type
_entity_poly.pdbx_seq_one_letter_code
_entity_poly.pdbx_strand_id
1 'polypeptide(L)'
;MSSPVEDRLREALADAGASLDVSTLRPLRAPERRRFQMDLRLVAAAAVVVVLGGAAVGLGGPGDEDRAVAANPPSPAREASVFLCGASAPKEPPCQGRNITPLQTKAVEAELERLPQIETVRYVPRSVAHAAFRKSFAHNQALLDAVKVTDLPESFRVTVKKGGAQQVRESLTRMPGVLSIVEQAAPSSAADDVSVFLCQRGVILRECGAKYTTDDGGSTRVTEAGKAATEAQKASVRQLIDSMPEVETYVFEDQATAYENFRRQYQDKKELLAKMREADMPESFRLKLRDDAAWADVLRELRRQPGVARVVNQRCLADRSVLSQQFGLSLPESKVCPVGK
;
A
#
# COMPACT_ATOMS: atom_id res chain seq x y z
N MET A 1 16.07 18.45 41.64
CA MET A 1 15.69 19.44 42.68
C MET A 1 15.07 20.59 41.93
N SER A 2 13.74 20.73 42.01
CA SER A 2 12.97 21.74 41.27
C SER A 2 13.26 23.13 41.82
N SER A 3 13.17 24.16 40.98
CA SER A 3 13.45 25.54 41.38
C SER A 3 12.36 26.05 42.33
N PRO A 4 12.68 26.86 43.36
CA PRO A 4 11.70 27.51 44.24
C PRO A 4 10.64 28.36 43.49
N VAL A 5 10.88 28.68 42.23
CA VAL A 5 9.94 29.38 41.34
C VAL A 5 8.90 28.42 40.75
N GLU A 6 9.30 27.21 40.37
CA GLU A 6 8.38 26.18 39.85
C GLU A 6 7.39 25.72 40.93
N ASP A 7 7.86 25.58 42.17
CA ASP A 7 7.00 25.17 43.27
C ASP A 7 5.95 26.24 43.59
N ARG A 8 6.33 27.53 43.58
CA ARG A 8 5.38 28.65 43.73
C ARG A 8 4.39 28.74 42.57
N LEU A 9 4.84 28.47 41.34
CA LEU A 9 3.95 28.45 40.18
C LEU A 9 2.95 27.29 40.28
N ARG A 10 3.40 26.12 40.72
CA ARG A 10 2.55 24.94 40.87
C ARG A 10 1.54 25.11 41.99
N GLU A 11 1.94 25.75 43.09
CA GLU A 11 1.06 26.11 44.21
C GLU A 11 0.03 27.16 43.79
N ALA A 12 0.45 28.23 43.09
CA ALA A 12 -0.47 29.25 42.57
C ALA A 12 -1.49 28.67 41.56
N LEU A 13 -1.07 27.72 40.72
CA LEU A 13 -1.96 27.05 39.77
C LEU A 13 -2.91 26.06 40.45
N ALA A 14 -2.48 25.40 41.52
CA ALA A 14 -3.35 24.54 42.32
C ALA A 14 -4.42 25.35 43.06
N ASP A 15 -4.06 26.51 43.62
CA ASP A 15 -4.98 27.41 44.33
C ASP A 15 -5.99 28.08 43.36
N ALA A 16 -5.53 28.44 42.16
CA ALA A 16 -6.41 28.91 41.08
C ALA A 16 -7.36 27.81 40.57
N GLY A 17 -6.95 26.54 40.62
CA GLY A 17 -7.81 25.40 40.28
C GLY A 17 -8.86 25.09 41.34
N ALA A 18 -8.53 25.28 42.61
CA ALA A 18 -9.42 24.99 43.75
C ALA A 18 -10.51 26.04 43.97
N SER A 19 -10.31 27.26 43.46
CA SER A 19 -11.27 28.37 43.55
C SER A 19 -12.24 28.46 42.38
N LEU A 20 -12.13 27.56 41.39
CA LEU A 20 -13.07 27.49 40.26
C LEU A 20 -14.32 26.71 40.66
N ASP A 21 -15.40 27.43 40.91
CA ASP A 21 -16.72 26.83 41.00
C ASP A 21 -17.18 26.38 39.60
N VAL A 22 -17.10 25.07 39.36
CA VAL A 22 -17.48 24.41 38.10
C VAL A 22 -18.94 24.72 37.71
N SER A 23 -19.79 25.10 38.68
CA SER A 23 -21.18 25.47 38.41
C SER A 23 -21.35 26.87 37.77
N THR A 24 -20.30 27.71 37.81
CA THR A 24 -20.27 29.01 37.14
C THR A 24 -19.73 28.96 35.70
N LEU A 25 -19.16 27.81 35.30
CA LEU A 25 -18.71 27.60 33.93
C LEU A 25 -19.93 27.43 33.02
N ARG A 26 -20.16 28.41 32.14
CA ARG A 26 -21.13 28.25 31.04
C ARG A 26 -20.71 27.01 30.22
N PRO A 27 -21.56 25.97 30.12
CA PRO A 27 -21.26 24.87 29.22
C PRO A 27 -21.21 25.42 27.79
N LEU A 28 -20.08 25.21 27.11
CA LEU A 28 -19.99 25.43 25.68
C LEU A 28 -21.07 24.56 25.04
N ARG A 29 -22.07 25.19 24.39
CA ARG A 29 -23.01 24.49 23.53
C ARG A 29 -22.18 23.76 22.48
N ALA A 30 -22.17 22.43 22.54
CA ALA A 30 -21.70 21.62 21.42
C ALA A 30 -22.47 22.06 20.17
N PRO A 31 -21.81 22.35 19.04
CA PRO A 31 -22.53 22.64 17.81
C PRO A 31 -23.45 21.46 17.52
N GLU A 32 -24.73 21.77 17.30
CA GLU A 32 -25.71 20.80 16.83
C GLU A 32 -25.08 19.99 15.70
N ARG A 33 -24.89 18.69 15.92
CA ARG A 33 -24.71 17.75 14.82
C ARG A 33 -26.00 17.82 14.01
N ARG A 34 -26.06 18.73 13.03
CA ARG A 34 -26.87 18.48 11.84
C ARG A 34 -26.46 17.08 11.41
N ARG A 35 -27.38 16.12 11.53
CA ARG A 35 -27.28 14.82 10.87
C ARG A 35 -27.26 15.13 9.38
N PHE A 36 -26.08 15.47 8.88
CA PHE A 36 -25.78 15.44 7.47
C PHE A 36 -25.88 13.96 7.13
N GLN A 37 -27.00 13.54 6.53
CA GLN A 37 -27.00 12.33 5.74
C GLN A 37 -26.02 12.59 4.61
N MET A 38 -24.74 12.27 4.85
CA MET A 38 -23.75 12.21 3.80
C MET A 38 -24.21 11.10 2.89
N ASP A 39 -24.72 11.48 1.72
CA ASP A 39 -24.99 10.54 0.64
C ASP A 39 -23.65 9.87 0.33
N LEU A 40 -23.48 8.63 0.79
CA LEU A 40 -22.22 7.87 0.75
C LEU A 40 -21.73 7.59 -0.69
N ARG A 41 -22.51 8.05 -1.68
CA ARG A 41 -22.21 8.04 -3.12
C ARG A 41 -21.12 9.03 -3.52
N LEU A 42 -20.81 10.06 -2.71
CA LEU A 42 -19.84 11.11 -3.06
C LEU A 42 -18.43 10.92 -2.47
N VAL A 43 -18.21 9.89 -1.65
CA VAL A 43 -16.89 9.63 -1.02
C VAL A 43 -16.08 8.54 -1.75
N ALA A 44 -16.65 7.90 -2.77
CA ALA A 44 -16.00 6.87 -3.57
C ALA A 44 -15.22 7.45 -4.76
N ALA A 45 -14.32 8.40 -4.54
CA ALA A 45 -13.44 8.89 -5.61
C ALA A 45 -12.11 9.44 -5.07
N ALA A 46 -11.46 8.70 -4.18
CA ALA A 46 -10.06 8.92 -3.88
C ALA A 46 -9.40 7.59 -3.52
N ALA A 47 -8.51 7.15 -4.41
CA ALA A 47 -7.60 6.00 -4.27
C ALA A 47 -8.21 4.59 -4.41
N VAL A 48 -8.93 4.30 -5.50
CA VAL A 48 -8.84 2.94 -6.07
C VAL A 48 -7.64 2.94 -7.02
N VAL A 49 -6.52 2.39 -6.57
CA VAL A 49 -5.42 2.01 -7.48
C VAL A 49 -5.79 0.64 -8.03
N VAL A 50 -6.40 0.61 -9.21
CA VAL A 50 -6.65 -0.63 -9.93
C VAL A 50 -5.32 -1.09 -10.52
N VAL A 51 -4.57 -1.90 -9.79
CA VAL A 51 -3.37 -2.60 -10.28
C VAL A 51 -3.86 -3.72 -11.19
N LEU A 52 -3.73 -3.58 -12.50
CA LEU A 52 -4.17 -4.64 -13.41
C LEU A 52 -3.10 -5.71 -13.51
N GLY A 53 -3.44 -6.89 -12.97
CA GLY A 53 -2.79 -8.13 -13.35
C GLY A 53 -3.79 -8.94 -14.16
N GLY A 54 -3.52 -9.13 -15.45
CA GLY A 54 -4.39 -9.94 -16.30
C GLY A 54 -3.79 -10.22 -17.66
N ALA A 55 -3.24 -11.43 -17.81
CA ALA A 55 -3.11 -12.10 -19.10
C ALA A 55 -3.60 -13.53 -18.93
N ALA A 56 -4.65 -13.91 -19.66
CA ALA A 56 -4.85 -15.28 -20.13
C ALA A 56 -5.93 -15.34 -21.22
N VAL A 57 -5.42 -15.58 -22.43
CA VAL A 57 -6.01 -16.26 -23.60
C VAL A 57 -7.19 -17.18 -23.25
N GLY A 58 -8.32 -17.01 -23.96
CA GLY A 58 -9.51 -17.84 -23.79
C GLY A 58 -9.50 -19.13 -24.62
N LEU A 59 -10.35 -20.10 -24.25
CA LEU A 59 -10.97 -21.12 -25.11
C LEU A 59 -12.17 -21.79 -24.39
N GLY A 60 -13.34 -21.84 -25.06
CA GLY A 60 -14.46 -22.83 -24.98
C GLY A 60 -15.21 -23.03 -23.64
N GLY A 61 -16.52 -22.80 -23.51
CA GLY A 61 -17.62 -23.62 -24.08
C GLY A 61 -18.64 -23.96 -22.96
N PRO A 62 -19.90 -24.35 -23.25
CA PRO A 62 -21.08 -23.89 -22.47
C PRO A 62 -21.73 -24.88 -21.50
N GLY A 63 -22.39 -24.33 -20.47
CA GLY A 63 -23.64 -24.81 -19.84
C GLY A 63 -23.55 -25.92 -18.78
N ASP A 64 -23.93 -25.60 -17.54
CA ASP A 64 -25.22 -26.03 -16.95
C ASP A 64 -25.50 -25.29 -15.63
N GLU A 65 -26.76 -24.90 -15.40
CA GLU A 65 -27.20 -24.18 -14.20
C GLU A 65 -27.64 -25.19 -13.13
N ASP A 66 -26.77 -25.46 -12.17
CA ASP A 66 -27.19 -26.06 -10.90
C ASP A 66 -26.78 -25.18 -9.73
N ARG A 67 -27.77 -24.83 -8.90
CA ARG A 67 -27.65 -24.00 -7.70
C ARG A 67 -26.78 -24.68 -6.64
N ALA A 68 -25.46 -24.59 -6.79
CA ALA A 68 -24.54 -24.78 -5.69
C ALA A 68 -24.56 -23.52 -4.81
N VAL A 69 -25.00 -23.67 -3.57
CA VAL A 69 -24.65 -22.72 -2.50
C VAL A 69 -23.13 -22.60 -2.56
N ALA A 70 -22.62 -21.41 -2.90
CA ALA A 70 -21.20 -21.15 -3.02
C ALA A 70 -20.51 -21.38 -1.67
N ALA A 71 -20.11 -22.62 -1.41
CA ALA A 71 -19.02 -22.90 -0.51
C ALA A 71 -17.83 -22.16 -1.10
N ASN A 72 -17.42 -21.06 -0.45
CA ASN A 72 -16.20 -20.35 -0.81
C ASN A 72 -15.11 -21.40 -1.06
N PRO A 73 -14.46 -21.42 -2.25
CA PRO A 73 -13.41 -22.38 -2.52
C PRO A 73 -12.38 -22.30 -1.39
N PRO A 74 -11.87 -23.44 -0.89
CA PRO A 74 -10.93 -23.42 0.21
C PRO A 74 -9.72 -22.59 -0.21
N SER A 75 -9.49 -21.47 0.49
CA SER A 75 -8.23 -20.74 0.36
C SER A 75 -7.08 -21.71 0.65
N PRO A 76 -6.07 -21.81 -0.21
CA PRO A 76 -4.96 -22.75 -0.03
C PRO A 76 -4.20 -22.43 1.26
N ALA A 77 -3.44 -23.42 1.75
CA ALA A 77 -2.46 -23.21 2.81
C ALA A 77 -1.59 -22.01 2.45
N ARG A 78 -1.38 -21.12 3.43
CA ARG A 78 -0.69 -19.84 3.19
C ARG A 78 0.74 -19.95 3.68
N GLU A 79 1.68 -19.65 2.81
CA GLU A 79 3.05 -19.41 3.24
C GLU A 79 3.10 -18.10 4.03
N ALA A 80 3.82 -18.11 5.14
CA ALA A 80 4.12 -16.92 5.91
C ALA A 80 5.62 -16.87 6.23
N SER A 81 6.10 -15.64 6.39
CA SER A 81 7.46 -15.33 6.82
C SER A 81 7.41 -14.76 8.22
N VAL A 82 8.08 -15.41 9.16
CA VAL A 82 8.33 -14.87 10.49
C VAL A 82 9.73 -14.27 10.47
N PHE A 83 9.81 -12.95 10.32
CA PHE A 83 11.08 -12.23 10.31
C PHE A 83 11.57 -12.01 11.73
N LEU A 84 12.87 -12.19 11.92
CA LEU A 84 13.54 -12.10 13.22
C LEU A 84 14.16 -10.72 13.40
N CYS A 85 14.26 -10.27 14.65
CA CYS A 85 14.89 -8.99 14.99
C CYS A 85 16.34 -8.94 14.46
N GLY A 86 16.65 -7.86 13.75
CA GLY A 86 17.99 -7.56 13.23
C GLY A 86 18.48 -6.19 13.68
N ALA A 87 19.70 -5.83 13.28
CA ALA A 87 20.35 -4.58 13.67
C ALA A 87 19.58 -3.34 13.21
N SER A 88 18.82 -3.46 12.12
CA SER A 88 17.98 -2.41 11.54
C SER A 88 16.53 -2.43 12.09
N ALA A 89 16.24 -3.26 13.10
CA ALA A 89 14.91 -3.35 13.69
C ALA A 89 14.53 -2.09 14.49
N PRO A 90 13.22 -1.82 14.67
CA PRO A 90 12.75 -0.69 15.47
C PRO A 90 13.28 -0.73 16.92
N LYS A 91 13.43 0.46 17.53
CA LYS A 91 13.92 0.60 18.91
C LYS A 91 12.84 0.30 19.96
N GLU A 92 11.62 0.12 19.51
CA GLU A 92 10.48 -0.31 20.29
C GLU A 92 10.53 -1.84 20.53
N PRO A 93 9.88 -2.34 21.61
CA PRO A 93 9.65 -3.76 21.78
C PRO A 93 8.92 -4.36 20.55
N PRO A 94 9.17 -5.63 20.20
CA PRO A 94 9.99 -6.60 20.93
C PRO A 94 11.48 -6.59 20.58
N CYS A 95 11.92 -5.83 19.57
CA CYS A 95 13.30 -5.91 19.07
C CYS A 95 14.27 -4.96 19.77
N GLN A 96 13.82 -3.76 20.16
CA GLN A 96 14.65 -2.78 20.87
C GLN A 96 15.97 -2.46 20.16
N GLY A 97 15.97 -2.49 18.82
CA GLY A 97 17.16 -2.27 17.98
C GLY A 97 18.27 -3.31 18.16
N ARG A 98 17.96 -4.50 18.70
CA ARG A 98 18.92 -5.57 18.95
C ARG A 98 18.73 -6.72 17.96
N ASN A 99 19.85 -7.35 17.61
CA ASN A 99 19.82 -8.62 16.89
C ASN A 99 19.20 -9.71 17.76
N ILE A 100 18.50 -10.64 17.11
CA ILE A 100 18.07 -11.87 17.75
C ILE A 100 19.28 -12.67 18.25
N THR A 101 19.15 -13.24 19.44
CA THR A 101 20.16 -14.14 20.04
C THR A 101 19.91 -15.60 19.63
N PRO A 102 20.94 -16.48 19.65
CA PRO A 102 20.73 -17.90 19.37
C PRO A 102 19.69 -18.58 20.28
N LEU A 103 19.58 -18.13 21.54
CA LEU A 103 18.57 -18.63 22.47
C LEU A 103 17.15 -18.22 22.05
N GLN A 104 16.97 -16.96 21.62
CA GLN A 104 15.69 -16.49 21.10
C GLN A 104 15.32 -17.18 19.79
N THR A 105 16.28 -17.40 18.88
CA THR A 105 16.04 -18.14 17.63
C THR A 105 15.50 -19.54 17.91
N LYS A 106 16.12 -20.29 18.83
CA LYS A 106 15.64 -21.61 19.25
C LYS A 106 14.27 -21.55 19.92
N ALA A 107 14.01 -20.52 20.73
CA ALA A 107 12.71 -20.34 21.36
C ALA A 107 11.61 -20.14 20.30
N VAL A 108 11.85 -19.28 19.30
CA VAL A 108 10.90 -19.02 18.20
C VAL A 108 10.66 -20.29 17.38
N GLU A 109 11.71 -21.03 17.04
CA GLU A 109 11.59 -22.31 16.33
C GLU A 109 10.74 -23.32 17.12
N ALA A 110 11.02 -23.51 18.41
CA ALA A 110 10.27 -24.42 19.27
C ALA A 110 8.78 -24.03 19.40
N GLU A 111 8.49 -22.73 19.49
CA GLU A 111 7.10 -22.25 19.52
C GLU A 111 6.39 -22.50 18.18
N LEU A 112 7.06 -22.28 17.06
CA LEU A 112 6.51 -22.57 15.72
C LEU A 112 6.18 -24.05 15.55
N GLU A 113 7.06 -24.94 15.99
CA GLU A 113 6.86 -26.39 15.93
C GLU A 113 5.75 -26.87 16.89
N ARG A 114 5.51 -26.16 18.00
CA ARG A 114 4.47 -26.48 18.97
C ARG A 114 3.07 -26.08 18.49
N LEU A 115 2.95 -25.06 17.64
CA LEU A 115 1.68 -24.54 17.19
C LEU A 115 0.98 -25.55 16.25
N PRO A 116 -0.22 -26.07 16.59
CA PRO A 116 -0.91 -27.06 15.76
C PRO A 116 -1.39 -26.49 14.42
N GLN A 117 -1.39 -25.15 14.27
CA GLN A 117 -1.73 -24.45 13.03
C GLN A 117 -0.57 -24.42 12.03
N ILE A 118 0.65 -24.77 12.43
CA ILE A 118 1.81 -24.82 11.55
C ILE A 118 1.94 -26.22 10.96
N GLU A 119 2.23 -26.30 9.67
CA GLU A 119 2.45 -27.55 8.94
C GLU A 119 3.93 -27.78 8.67
N THR A 120 4.64 -26.73 8.23
CA THR A 120 6.09 -26.80 7.98
C THR A 120 6.79 -25.59 8.59
N VAL A 121 8.04 -25.79 8.99
CA VAL A 121 8.95 -24.74 9.45
C VAL A 121 10.27 -24.90 8.72
N ARG A 122 10.77 -23.82 8.13
CA ARG A 122 12.09 -23.78 7.49
C ARG A 122 12.82 -22.51 7.87
N TYR A 123 13.96 -22.66 8.52
CA TYR A 123 14.85 -21.55 8.80
C TYR A 123 15.53 -21.03 7.52
N VAL A 124 15.60 -19.71 7.37
CA VAL A 124 16.24 -19.00 6.27
C VAL A 124 17.31 -18.08 6.84
N PRO A 125 18.60 -18.44 6.68
CA PRO A 125 19.69 -17.61 7.14
C PRO A 125 19.83 -16.35 6.27
N ARG A 126 20.38 -15.29 6.86
CA ARG A 126 20.61 -13.99 6.22
C ARG A 126 21.34 -14.08 4.87
N SER A 127 22.35 -14.94 4.75
CA SER A 127 23.12 -15.11 3.50
C SER A 127 22.26 -15.65 2.35
N VAL A 128 21.36 -16.59 2.65
CA VAL A 128 20.41 -17.15 1.68
C VAL A 128 19.36 -16.10 1.30
N ALA A 129 18.85 -15.33 2.26
CA ALA A 129 17.94 -14.22 1.99
C ALA A 129 18.60 -13.16 1.08
N HIS A 130 19.87 -12.83 1.31
CA HIS A 130 20.62 -11.88 0.47
C HIS A 130 20.86 -12.38 -0.95
N ALA A 131 21.20 -13.66 -1.12
CA ALA A 131 21.35 -14.25 -2.45
C ALA A 131 20.02 -14.20 -3.23
N ALA A 132 18.89 -14.53 -2.58
CA ALA A 132 17.57 -14.41 -3.17
C ALA A 132 17.20 -12.96 -3.47
N PHE A 133 17.49 -12.02 -2.57
CA PHE A 133 17.28 -10.59 -2.75
C PHE A 133 17.97 -10.07 -4.02
N ARG A 134 19.27 -10.37 -4.18
CA ARG A 134 20.03 -9.95 -5.37
C ARG A 134 19.44 -10.49 -6.68
N LYS A 135 18.85 -11.69 -6.63
CA LYS A 135 18.16 -12.27 -7.79
C LYS A 135 16.82 -11.58 -8.07
N SER A 136 16.00 -11.36 -7.04
CA SER A 136 14.68 -10.75 -7.17
C SER A 136 14.72 -9.29 -7.61
N PHE A 137 15.80 -8.57 -7.30
CA PHE A 137 15.98 -7.15 -7.62
C PHE A 137 17.12 -6.91 -8.63
N ALA A 138 17.42 -7.89 -9.48
CA ALA A 138 18.45 -7.75 -10.52
C ALA A 138 18.20 -6.54 -11.45
N HIS A 139 16.94 -6.11 -11.58
CA HIS A 139 16.54 -4.94 -12.35
C HIS A 139 16.59 -3.60 -11.60
N ASN A 140 16.82 -3.61 -10.28
CA ASN A 140 16.75 -2.41 -9.46
C ASN A 140 18.10 -2.15 -8.79
N GLN A 141 19.01 -1.56 -9.55
CA GLN A 141 20.38 -1.27 -9.08
C GLN A 141 20.39 -0.39 -7.82
N ALA A 142 19.46 0.57 -7.71
CA ALA A 142 19.37 1.43 -6.54
C ALA A 142 19.11 0.64 -5.24
N LEU A 143 18.29 -0.42 -5.31
CA LEU A 143 18.08 -1.33 -4.18
C LEU A 143 19.31 -2.21 -3.92
N LEU A 144 19.94 -2.72 -4.97
CA LEU A 144 21.15 -3.55 -4.84
C LEU A 144 22.29 -2.78 -4.15
N ASP A 145 22.41 -1.48 -4.43
CA ASP A 145 23.41 -0.61 -3.80
C ASP A 145 23.03 -0.19 -2.37
N ALA A 146 21.73 -0.05 -2.11
CA ALA A 146 21.22 0.45 -0.83
C ALA A 146 21.13 -0.62 0.26
N VAL A 147 20.88 -1.88 -0.11
CA VAL A 147 20.64 -2.97 0.84
C VAL A 147 21.90 -3.80 1.05
N LYS A 148 22.42 -3.78 2.27
CA LYS A 148 23.54 -4.61 2.69
C LYS A 148 23.03 -5.93 3.23
N VAL A 149 23.91 -6.94 3.26
CA VAL A 149 23.61 -8.24 3.88
C VAL A 149 23.06 -8.05 5.31
N THR A 150 23.65 -7.15 6.09
CA THR A 150 23.27 -6.87 7.49
C THR A 150 21.88 -6.28 7.67
N ASP A 151 21.33 -5.67 6.62
CA ASP A 151 19.98 -5.07 6.66
C ASP A 151 18.90 -6.15 6.57
N LEU A 152 19.24 -7.32 6.00
CA LEU A 152 18.30 -8.42 5.84
C LEU A 152 18.11 -9.19 7.14
N PRO A 153 16.85 -9.35 7.60
CA PRO A 153 16.54 -10.20 8.74
C PRO A 153 16.70 -11.68 8.39
N GLU A 154 17.11 -12.47 9.38
CA GLU A 154 16.88 -13.92 9.35
C GLU A 154 15.38 -14.18 9.48
N SER A 155 14.91 -15.34 9.01
CA SER A 155 13.48 -15.64 9.08
C SER A 155 13.19 -17.13 9.16
N PHE A 156 11.98 -17.46 9.61
CA PHE A 156 11.37 -18.76 9.36
C PHE A 156 10.32 -18.62 8.26
N ARG A 157 10.38 -19.51 7.27
CA ARG A 157 9.30 -19.73 6.31
C ARG A 157 8.42 -20.83 6.85
N VAL A 158 7.12 -20.57 6.96
CA VAL A 158 6.16 -21.50 7.53
C VAL A 158 4.97 -21.68 6.61
N THR A 159 4.43 -22.90 6.59
CA THR A 159 3.12 -23.16 5.99
C THR A 159 2.07 -23.15 7.09
N VAL A 160 1.09 -22.25 6.99
CA VAL A 160 0.01 -22.12 7.95
C VAL A 160 -1.24 -22.83 7.44
N LYS A 161 -1.78 -23.73 8.27
CA LYS A 161 -3.05 -24.41 8.02
C LYS A 161 -4.18 -23.40 7.88
N LYS A 162 -5.15 -23.73 7.02
CA LYS A 162 -6.30 -22.86 6.72
C LYS A 162 -6.99 -22.40 8.02
N GLY A 163 -7.21 -21.10 8.14
CA GLY A 163 -7.86 -20.48 9.30
C GLY A 163 -6.97 -20.29 10.53
N GLY A 164 -5.72 -20.75 10.52
CA GLY A 164 -4.80 -20.67 11.65
C GLY A 164 -3.94 -19.40 11.75
N ALA A 165 -3.97 -18.55 10.73
CA ALA A 165 -3.06 -17.40 10.63
C ALA A 165 -3.22 -16.39 11.78
N GLN A 166 -4.45 -16.17 12.24
CA GLN A 166 -4.71 -15.24 13.33
C GLN A 166 -4.10 -15.72 14.65
N GLN A 167 -4.25 -17.01 14.97
CA GLN A 167 -3.72 -17.61 16.20
C GLN A 167 -2.20 -17.65 16.19
N VAL A 168 -1.60 -17.98 15.04
CA VAL A 168 -0.15 -17.91 14.83
C VAL A 168 0.34 -16.49 15.08
N ARG A 169 -0.34 -15.49 14.52
CA ARG A 169 0.01 -14.07 14.70
C ARG A 169 -0.07 -13.64 16.16
N GLU A 170 -1.13 -14.02 16.87
CA GLU A 170 -1.32 -13.71 18.28
C GLU A 170 -0.24 -14.33 19.18
N SER A 171 0.17 -15.58 18.92
CA SER A 171 1.23 -16.23 19.70
C SER A 171 2.58 -15.55 19.50
N LEU A 172 2.92 -15.24 18.25
CA LEU A 172 4.29 -14.82 17.89
C LEU A 172 4.54 -13.31 17.99
N THR A 173 3.54 -12.44 17.82
CA THR A 173 3.75 -10.98 17.73
C THR A 173 4.40 -10.39 19.00
N ARG A 174 4.17 -11.01 20.16
CA ARG A 174 4.73 -10.55 21.45
C ARG A 174 6.01 -11.27 21.84
N MET A 175 6.46 -12.21 21.01
CA MET A 175 7.57 -13.09 21.35
C MET A 175 8.91 -12.35 21.18
N PRO A 176 9.80 -12.36 22.19
CA PRO A 176 11.11 -11.74 22.07
C PRO A 176 11.90 -12.30 20.88
N GLY A 177 12.40 -11.42 20.01
CA GLY A 177 13.15 -11.81 18.82
C GLY A 177 12.31 -11.91 17.54
N VAL A 178 10.97 -11.84 17.61
CA VAL A 178 10.11 -11.77 16.41
C VAL A 178 9.93 -10.31 15.99
N LEU A 179 10.33 -9.97 14.77
CA LEU A 179 10.15 -8.63 14.20
C LEU A 179 8.75 -8.47 13.61
N SER A 180 8.35 -9.37 12.73
CA SER A 180 7.08 -9.30 12.02
C SER A 180 6.69 -10.66 11.45
N ILE A 181 5.40 -10.79 11.17
CA ILE A 181 4.82 -11.99 10.55
C ILE A 181 4.09 -11.50 9.32
N VAL A 182 4.53 -11.97 8.15
CA VAL A 182 3.99 -11.53 6.87
C VAL A 182 3.49 -12.75 6.12
N GLU A 183 2.18 -12.82 5.90
CA GLU A 183 1.59 -13.77 4.96
C GLU A 183 2.02 -13.39 3.55
N GLN A 184 2.52 -14.36 2.79
CA GLN A 184 2.82 -14.14 1.38
C GLN A 184 1.50 -14.01 0.62
N ALA A 185 1.34 -12.88 -0.08
CA ALA A 185 0.28 -12.78 -1.07
C ALA A 185 0.68 -13.61 -2.29
N ALA A 186 -0.32 -14.13 -3.01
CA ALA A 186 -0.06 -14.71 -4.31
C ALA A 186 0.63 -13.66 -5.21
N PRO A 187 1.63 -14.06 -6.00
CA PRO A 187 2.31 -13.12 -6.90
C PRO A 187 1.29 -12.55 -7.89
N SER A 188 1.04 -11.24 -7.84
CA SER A 188 0.31 -10.55 -8.90
C SER A 188 1.31 -10.09 -9.95
N SER A 189 1.36 -10.75 -11.10
CA SER A 189 2.09 -10.22 -12.24
C SER A 189 1.35 -9.00 -12.77
N ALA A 190 1.89 -7.80 -12.53
CA ALA A 190 1.44 -6.62 -13.26
C ALA A 190 1.83 -6.82 -14.73
N ALA A 191 0.85 -6.72 -15.63
CA ALA A 191 1.10 -6.86 -17.07
C ALA A 191 1.73 -5.58 -17.67
N ASP A 192 1.53 -4.45 -16.99
CA ASP A 192 2.09 -3.13 -17.32
C ASP A 192 3.06 -2.63 -16.25
N ASP A 193 4.06 -1.85 -16.66
CA ASP A 193 5.04 -1.25 -15.77
C ASP A 193 4.57 0.10 -15.22
N VAL A 194 3.88 0.88 -16.06
CA VAL A 194 3.46 2.25 -15.75
C VAL A 194 2.03 2.49 -16.20
N SER A 195 1.19 3.02 -15.29
CA SER A 195 -0.17 3.46 -15.60
C SER A 195 -0.25 5.00 -15.53
N VAL A 196 -0.59 5.64 -16.64
CA VAL A 196 -0.81 7.09 -16.75
C VAL A 196 -2.31 7.35 -16.70
N PHE A 197 -2.83 7.70 -15.52
CA PHE A 197 -4.24 8.00 -15.32
C PHE A 197 -4.54 9.43 -15.76
N LEU A 198 -5.62 9.58 -16.52
CA LEU A 198 -6.07 10.86 -17.02
C LEU A 198 -7.01 11.57 -16.04
N CYS A 199 -7.06 12.89 -16.14
CA CYS A 199 -7.99 13.71 -15.40
C CYS A 199 -9.44 13.34 -15.75
N GLN A 200 -10.27 13.29 -14.72
CA GLN A 200 -11.69 13.01 -14.82
C GLN A 200 -12.52 14.15 -14.26
N ARG A 201 -13.77 14.25 -14.70
CA ARG A 201 -14.72 15.21 -14.15
C ARG A 201 -15.00 14.85 -12.69
N GLY A 202 -14.99 15.85 -11.81
CA GLY A 202 -15.30 15.62 -10.39
C GLY A 202 -14.08 15.28 -9.53
N VAL A 203 -12.91 15.09 -10.14
CA VAL A 203 -11.68 14.78 -9.40
C VAL A 203 -11.24 15.99 -8.56
N ILE A 204 -10.74 15.73 -7.36
CA ILE A 204 -10.25 16.76 -6.44
C ILE A 204 -8.73 16.92 -6.56
N LEU A 205 -8.21 17.04 -7.78
CA LEU A 205 -6.79 17.20 -8.06
C LEU A 205 -6.53 18.56 -8.69
N ARG A 206 -5.52 19.29 -8.19
CA ARG A 206 -5.18 20.65 -8.65
C ARG A 206 -4.65 20.63 -10.08
N GLU A 207 -3.85 19.63 -10.42
CA GLU A 207 -3.36 19.32 -11.76
C GLU A 207 -4.48 19.09 -12.77
N CYS A 208 -5.66 18.68 -12.30
CA CYS A 208 -6.87 18.56 -13.12
C CYS A 208 -7.78 19.79 -13.06
N GLY A 209 -7.29 20.91 -12.50
CA GLY A 209 -8.01 22.18 -12.44
C GLY A 209 -8.96 22.32 -11.25
N ALA A 210 -8.91 21.44 -10.25
CA ALA A 210 -9.69 21.62 -9.03
C ALA A 210 -9.21 22.88 -8.27
N LYS A 211 -10.17 23.70 -7.83
CA LYS A 211 -9.91 24.92 -7.05
C LYS A 211 -10.23 24.70 -5.58
N TYR A 212 -9.54 25.44 -4.74
CA TYR A 212 -9.63 25.32 -3.29
C TYR A 212 -9.65 26.70 -2.65
N THR A 213 -10.27 26.76 -1.49
CA THR A 213 -10.14 27.88 -0.53
C THR A 213 -9.60 27.34 0.78
N THR A 214 -8.75 28.12 1.42
CA THR A 214 -8.23 27.83 2.77
C THR A 214 -8.80 28.88 3.71
N ASP A 215 -9.43 28.45 4.79
CA ASP A 215 -9.91 29.37 5.83
C ASP A 215 -8.77 29.81 6.77
N ASP A 216 -9.03 30.81 7.61
CA ASP A 216 -8.05 31.38 8.55
C ASP A 216 -7.51 30.36 9.57
N GLY A 217 -8.24 29.25 9.77
CA GLY A 217 -7.81 28.11 10.59
C GLY A 217 -6.95 27.09 9.84
N GLY A 218 -6.59 27.35 8.58
CA GLY A 218 -5.80 26.46 7.73
C GLY A 218 -6.59 25.31 7.10
N SER A 219 -7.91 25.25 7.27
CA SER A 219 -8.73 24.20 6.69
C SER A 219 -8.98 24.46 5.21
N THR A 220 -8.60 23.51 4.37
CA THR A 220 -8.70 23.61 2.91
C THR A 220 -9.91 22.84 2.40
N ARG A 221 -10.76 23.50 1.60
CA ARG A 221 -11.97 22.92 0.99
C ARG A 221 -11.94 23.10 -0.53
N VAL A 222 -12.44 22.11 -1.26
CA VAL A 222 -12.62 22.19 -2.73
C VAL A 222 -13.79 23.13 -3.02
N THR A 223 -13.57 24.09 -3.91
CA THR A 223 -14.61 25.05 -4.35
C THR A 223 -15.04 24.84 -5.80
N GLU A 224 -14.18 24.26 -6.63
CA GLU A 224 -14.51 23.83 -7.99
C GLU A 224 -13.86 22.47 -8.22
N ALA A 225 -14.63 21.49 -8.70
CA ALA A 225 -14.09 20.18 -9.02
C ALA A 225 -13.25 20.22 -10.30
N GLY A 226 -12.29 19.30 -10.40
CA GLY A 226 -11.45 19.14 -11.57
C GLY A 226 -12.24 18.71 -12.80
N LYS A 227 -11.62 18.95 -13.96
CA LYS A 227 -12.18 18.69 -15.28
C LYS A 227 -11.59 17.42 -15.87
N ALA A 228 -12.35 16.76 -16.74
CA ALA A 228 -11.84 15.65 -17.51
C ALA A 228 -10.78 16.11 -18.51
N ALA A 229 -9.83 15.23 -18.85
CA ALA A 229 -8.88 15.46 -19.92
C ALA A 229 -9.62 15.65 -21.25
N THR A 230 -9.25 16.68 -22.01
CA THR A 230 -9.82 16.94 -23.33
C THR A 230 -9.23 15.98 -24.37
N GLU A 231 -9.91 15.77 -25.50
CA GLU A 231 -9.38 14.93 -26.58
C GLU A 231 -8.04 15.45 -27.12
N ALA A 232 -7.83 16.78 -27.13
CA ALA A 232 -6.55 17.37 -27.48
C ALA A 232 -5.43 17.02 -26.46
N GLN A 233 -5.75 17.02 -25.16
CA GLN A 233 -4.81 16.60 -24.12
C GLN A 233 -4.49 15.10 -24.24
N LYS A 234 -5.49 14.24 -24.46
CA LYS A 234 -5.29 12.81 -24.69
C LYS A 234 -4.40 12.55 -25.90
N ALA A 235 -4.63 13.26 -27.02
CA ALA A 235 -3.82 13.16 -28.22
C ALA A 235 -2.38 13.62 -27.98
N SER A 236 -2.18 14.71 -27.22
CA SER A 236 -0.84 15.19 -26.86
C SER A 236 -0.07 14.18 -25.98
N VAL A 237 -0.74 13.58 -25.00
CA VAL A 237 -0.12 12.53 -24.16
C VAL A 237 0.24 11.30 -25.00
N ARG A 238 -0.64 10.88 -25.92
CA ARG A 238 -0.37 9.78 -26.85
C ARG A 238 0.85 10.05 -27.72
N GLN A 239 0.90 11.22 -28.35
CA GLN A 239 2.03 11.61 -29.20
C GLN A 239 3.35 11.67 -28.42
N LEU A 240 3.32 12.14 -27.18
CA LEU A 240 4.48 12.09 -26.31
C LEU A 240 4.94 10.65 -26.05
N ILE A 241 4.02 9.75 -25.67
CA ILE A 241 4.34 8.33 -25.44
C ILE A 241 4.93 7.69 -26.71
N ASP A 242 4.35 7.96 -27.88
CA ASP A 242 4.84 7.48 -29.18
C ASP A 242 6.29 7.93 -29.47
N SER A 243 6.71 9.08 -28.91
CA SER A 243 8.05 9.64 -29.09
C SER A 243 9.08 9.15 -28.07
N MET A 244 8.67 8.41 -27.03
CA MET A 244 9.55 7.93 -25.96
C MET A 244 10.23 6.61 -26.35
N PRO A 245 11.55 6.58 -26.62
CA PRO A 245 12.25 5.34 -26.98
C PRO A 245 12.25 4.30 -25.84
N GLU A 246 12.07 4.72 -24.60
CA GLU A 246 11.97 3.87 -23.41
C GLU A 246 10.69 3.04 -23.37
N VAL A 247 9.64 3.45 -24.10
CA VAL A 247 8.35 2.74 -24.16
C VAL A 247 8.45 1.65 -25.22
N GLU A 248 8.22 0.40 -24.80
CA GLU A 248 8.18 -0.74 -25.70
C GLU A 248 6.82 -0.80 -26.41
N THR A 249 5.74 -0.76 -25.62
CA THR A 249 4.35 -0.76 -26.09
C THR A 249 3.47 0.00 -25.11
N TYR A 250 2.28 0.42 -25.56
CA TYR A 250 1.24 0.88 -24.66
C TYR A 250 -0.14 0.51 -25.17
N VAL A 251 -1.10 0.46 -24.24
CA VAL A 251 -2.53 0.32 -24.53
C VAL A 251 -3.27 1.50 -23.92
N PHE A 252 -4.22 2.06 -24.65
CA PHE A 252 -5.18 2.99 -24.09
C PHE A 252 -6.35 2.20 -23.50
N GLU A 253 -6.60 2.39 -22.21
CA GLU A 253 -7.72 1.81 -21.48
C GLU A 253 -8.76 2.89 -21.25
N ASP A 254 -9.93 2.72 -21.87
CA ASP A 254 -11.09 3.57 -21.63
C ASP A 254 -11.83 3.17 -20.34
N GLN A 255 -12.86 3.94 -19.97
CA GLN A 255 -13.61 3.70 -18.72
C GLN A 255 -14.32 2.34 -18.71
N ALA A 256 -14.88 1.93 -19.84
CA ALA A 256 -15.57 0.65 -19.97
C ALA A 256 -14.60 -0.52 -19.76
N THR A 257 -13.46 -0.49 -20.44
CA THR A 257 -12.40 -1.49 -20.31
C THR A 257 -11.85 -1.53 -18.88
N ALA A 258 -11.59 -0.36 -18.28
CA ALA A 258 -11.17 -0.24 -16.89
C ALA A 258 -12.19 -0.85 -15.91
N TYR A 259 -13.49 -0.63 -16.16
CA TYR A 259 -14.55 -1.17 -15.32
C TYR A 259 -14.67 -2.69 -15.41
N GLU A 260 -14.58 -3.25 -16.61
CA GLU A 260 -14.54 -4.70 -16.78
C GLU A 260 -13.33 -5.33 -16.10
N ASN A 261 -12.17 -4.72 -16.28
CA ASN A 261 -10.92 -5.11 -15.63
C ASN A 261 -11.05 -5.09 -14.10
N PHE A 262 -11.63 -4.01 -13.55
CA PHE A 262 -11.96 -3.89 -12.14
C PHE A 262 -12.92 -4.99 -11.67
N ARG A 263 -13.99 -5.27 -12.43
CA ARG A 263 -14.96 -6.33 -12.10
C ARG A 263 -14.31 -7.72 -12.06
N ARG A 264 -13.43 -8.01 -13.01
CA ARG A 264 -12.65 -9.27 -13.04
C ARG A 264 -11.73 -9.38 -11.83
N GLN A 265 -10.95 -8.33 -11.54
CA GLN A 265 -10.00 -8.33 -10.43
C GLN A 265 -10.67 -8.48 -9.06
N TYR A 266 -11.81 -7.83 -8.87
CA TYR A 266 -12.51 -7.78 -7.59
C TYR A 266 -13.77 -8.65 -7.57
N GLN A 267 -13.83 -9.70 -8.39
CA GLN A 267 -15.00 -10.60 -8.50
C GLN A 267 -15.47 -11.15 -7.14
N ASP A 268 -14.53 -11.37 -6.21
CA ASP A 268 -14.82 -11.89 -4.87
C ASP A 268 -15.23 -10.80 -3.85
N LYS A 269 -15.24 -9.53 -4.24
CA LYS A 269 -15.52 -8.37 -3.37
C LYS A 269 -16.87 -7.73 -3.72
N LYS A 270 -17.96 -8.48 -3.50
CA LYS A 270 -19.33 -8.07 -3.85
C LYS A 270 -19.72 -6.65 -3.38
N GLU A 271 -19.36 -6.28 -2.15
CA GLU A 271 -19.65 -4.94 -1.61
C GLU A 271 -18.91 -3.82 -2.35
N LEU A 272 -17.68 -4.09 -2.79
CA LEU A 272 -16.87 -3.14 -3.54
C LEU A 272 -17.44 -2.98 -4.96
N LEU A 273 -17.77 -4.09 -5.62
CA LEU A 273 -18.42 -4.08 -6.94
C LEU A 273 -19.75 -3.33 -6.94
N ALA A 274 -20.56 -3.49 -5.89
CA ALA A 274 -21.85 -2.82 -5.76
C ALA A 274 -21.77 -1.29 -5.61
N LYS A 275 -20.60 -0.76 -5.21
CA LYS A 275 -20.39 0.67 -4.97
C LYS A 275 -19.71 1.40 -6.12
N MET A 276 -19.16 0.67 -7.08
CA MET A 276 -18.40 1.23 -8.18
C MET A 276 -19.19 1.14 -9.47
N ARG A 277 -19.20 2.24 -10.22
CA ARG A 277 -19.79 2.33 -11.55
C ARG A 277 -18.68 2.55 -12.57
N GLU A 278 -19.01 2.30 -13.83
CA GLU A 278 -18.09 2.56 -14.95
C GLU A 278 -17.59 4.00 -14.96
N ALA A 279 -18.48 4.98 -14.73
CA ALA A 279 -18.13 6.40 -14.67
C ALA A 279 -17.18 6.78 -13.53
N ASP A 280 -16.95 5.89 -12.57
CA ASP A 280 -15.98 6.09 -11.49
C ASP A 280 -14.57 5.62 -11.90
N MET A 281 -14.42 4.95 -13.06
CA MET A 281 -13.16 4.40 -13.54
C MET A 281 -12.36 5.42 -14.37
N PRO A 282 -11.05 5.59 -14.11
CA PRO A 282 -10.21 6.45 -14.92
C PRO A 282 -9.82 5.82 -16.25
N GLU A 283 -9.88 6.63 -17.30
CA GLU A 283 -9.13 6.35 -18.53
C GLU A 283 -7.63 6.40 -18.23
N SER A 284 -6.85 5.53 -18.87
CA SER A 284 -5.41 5.50 -18.68
C SER A 284 -4.64 5.00 -19.88
N PHE A 285 -3.37 5.40 -19.98
CA PHE A 285 -2.41 4.69 -20.82
C PHE A 285 -1.64 3.69 -19.95
N ARG A 286 -1.61 2.42 -20.39
CA ARG A 286 -0.90 1.31 -19.74
C ARG A 286 0.35 1.02 -20.54
N LEU A 287 1.50 1.41 -20.01
CA LEU A 287 2.78 1.37 -20.70
C LEU A 287 3.57 0.14 -20.22
N LYS A 288 4.19 -0.53 -21.18
CA LYS A 288 5.29 -1.47 -20.96
C LYS A 288 6.58 -0.76 -21.32
N LEU A 289 7.53 -0.73 -20.38
CA LEU A 289 8.83 -0.12 -20.60
C LEU A 289 9.82 -1.19 -21.06
N ARG A 290 10.84 -0.75 -21.81
CA ARG A 290 12.00 -1.60 -22.09
C ARG A 290 12.74 -1.92 -20.78
N ASP A 291 13.41 -3.07 -20.75
CA ASP A 291 14.10 -3.55 -19.54
C ASP A 291 15.20 -2.58 -19.03
N ASP A 292 15.86 -1.86 -19.95
CA ASP A 292 16.91 -0.88 -19.67
C ASP A 292 16.40 0.57 -19.58
N ALA A 293 15.08 0.77 -19.62
CA ALA A 293 14.47 2.09 -19.62
C ALA A 293 14.85 2.92 -18.38
N ALA A 294 15.20 4.18 -18.62
CA ALA A 294 15.31 5.22 -17.59
C ALA A 294 13.91 5.63 -17.11
N TRP A 295 13.20 4.71 -16.45
CA TRP A 295 11.78 4.86 -16.09
C TRP A 295 11.50 6.15 -15.31
N ALA A 296 12.43 6.61 -14.47
CA ALA A 296 12.26 7.83 -13.69
C ALA A 296 12.05 9.08 -14.57
N ASP A 297 12.73 9.14 -15.72
CA ASP A 297 12.64 10.25 -16.66
C ASP A 297 11.30 10.20 -17.41
N VAL A 298 10.87 9.00 -17.82
CA VAL A 298 9.54 8.74 -18.39
C VAL A 298 8.43 9.21 -17.44
N LEU A 299 8.49 8.82 -16.15
CA LEU A 299 7.48 9.25 -15.17
C LEU A 299 7.47 10.77 -15.00
N ARG A 300 8.64 11.41 -14.96
CA ARG A 300 8.76 12.85 -14.75
C ARG A 300 8.15 13.64 -15.91
N GLU A 301 8.40 13.20 -17.15
CA GLU A 301 7.85 13.84 -18.34
C GLU A 301 6.34 13.66 -18.43
N LEU A 302 5.83 12.44 -18.19
CA LEU A 302 4.39 12.15 -18.22
C LEU A 302 3.61 12.90 -17.13
N ARG A 303 4.17 13.05 -15.93
CA ARG A 303 3.52 13.78 -14.81
C ARG A 303 3.30 15.26 -15.09
N ARG A 304 4.06 15.85 -16.02
CA ARG A 304 3.96 17.27 -16.36
C ARG A 304 2.92 17.56 -17.44
N GLN A 305 2.34 16.52 -18.04
CA GLN A 305 1.44 16.71 -19.17
C GLN A 305 0.06 17.20 -18.73
N PRO A 306 -0.50 18.23 -19.39
CA PRO A 306 -1.87 18.64 -19.17
C PRO A 306 -2.85 17.48 -19.41
N GLY A 307 -3.81 17.30 -18.50
CA GLY A 307 -4.78 16.21 -18.57
C GLY A 307 -4.32 14.90 -17.95
N VAL A 308 -3.07 14.80 -17.46
CA VAL A 308 -2.62 13.68 -16.63
C VAL A 308 -2.94 13.96 -15.17
N ALA A 309 -3.68 13.04 -14.54
CA ALA A 309 -4.01 13.10 -13.12
C ALA A 309 -2.93 12.47 -12.25
N ARG A 310 -2.41 11.32 -12.67
CA ARG A 310 -1.44 10.56 -11.88
C ARG A 310 -0.68 9.59 -12.75
N VAL A 311 0.61 9.43 -12.46
CA VAL A 311 1.44 8.37 -13.06
C VAL A 311 1.88 7.41 -11.97
N VAL A 312 1.45 6.15 -12.09
CA VAL A 312 1.75 5.07 -11.15
C VAL A 312 2.78 4.13 -11.78
N ASN A 313 3.89 3.89 -11.08
CA ASN A 313 4.85 2.87 -11.44
C ASN A 313 4.48 1.56 -10.74
N GLN A 314 3.91 0.63 -11.49
CA GLN A 314 3.48 -0.68 -10.98
C GLN A 314 4.68 -1.55 -10.58
N ARG A 315 5.78 -1.49 -11.34
CA ARG A 315 7.02 -2.19 -11.01
C ARG A 315 7.58 -1.75 -9.67
N CYS A 316 7.55 -0.45 -9.40
CA CYS A 316 7.89 0.13 -8.10
C CYS A 316 7.00 -0.40 -6.96
N LEU A 317 5.68 -0.45 -7.16
CA LEU A 317 4.76 -0.98 -6.15
C LEU A 317 4.99 -2.48 -5.91
N ALA A 318 5.24 -3.24 -6.97
CA ALA A 318 5.60 -4.65 -6.89
C ALA A 318 6.92 -4.84 -6.12
N ASP A 319 7.95 -4.06 -6.42
CA ASP A 319 9.24 -4.10 -5.72
C ASP A 319 9.05 -3.82 -4.22
N ARG A 320 8.29 -2.78 -3.86
CA ARG A 320 7.95 -2.48 -2.45
C ARG A 320 7.23 -3.65 -1.77
N SER A 321 6.31 -4.28 -2.48
CA SER A 321 5.57 -5.44 -1.97
C SER A 321 6.51 -6.62 -1.73
N VAL A 322 7.37 -6.95 -2.70
CA VAL A 322 8.35 -8.05 -2.60
C VAL A 322 9.35 -7.78 -1.47
N LEU A 323 9.87 -6.56 -1.34
CA LEU A 323 10.77 -6.15 -0.25
C LEU A 323 10.18 -6.46 1.13
N SER A 324 8.92 -6.06 1.33
CA SER A 324 8.24 -6.26 2.60
C SER A 324 7.88 -7.73 2.82
N GLN A 325 7.27 -8.39 1.84
CA GLN A 325 6.70 -9.73 2.00
C GLN A 325 7.75 -10.84 2.01
N GLN A 326 8.77 -10.74 1.15
CA GLN A 326 9.78 -11.78 1.01
C GLN A 326 11.04 -11.49 1.83
N PHE A 327 11.37 -10.22 2.05
CA PHE A 327 12.64 -9.84 2.67
C PHE A 327 12.49 -9.12 4.01
N GLY A 328 11.26 -8.80 4.44
CA GLY A 328 11.01 -8.16 5.74
C GLY A 328 11.59 -6.75 5.81
N LEU A 329 11.84 -6.11 4.66
CA LEU A 329 12.44 -4.80 4.58
C LEU A 329 11.37 -3.72 4.39
N SER A 330 11.49 -2.66 5.18
CA SER A 330 10.74 -1.41 4.99
C SER A 330 11.72 -0.29 4.70
N LEU A 331 11.81 0.11 3.44
CA LEU A 331 12.69 1.17 2.96
C LEU A 331 11.87 2.39 2.55
N PRO A 332 12.42 3.61 2.71
CA PRO A 332 11.76 4.81 2.22
C PRO A 332 11.59 4.74 0.70
N GLU A 333 10.51 5.33 0.19
CA GLU A 333 10.17 5.28 -1.24
C GLU A 333 11.28 5.82 -2.13
N SER A 334 12.02 6.83 -1.67
CA SER A 334 13.18 7.38 -2.39
C SER A 334 14.32 6.38 -2.62
N LYS A 335 14.36 5.27 -1.86
CA LYS A 335 15.34 4.18 -2.05
C LYS A 335 14.80 3.06 -2.93
N VAL A 336 13.50 2.80 -2.88
CA VAL A 336 12.87 1.74 -3.69
C VAL A 336 12.60 2.22 -5.11
N CYS A 337 12.13 3.46 -5.22
CA CYS A 337 11.66 4.08 -6.46
C CYS A 337 12.18 5.51 -6.53
N PRO A 338 13.51 5.70 -6.70
CA PRO A 338 14.07 7.03 -6.88
C PRO A 338 13.53 7.66 -8.17
N VAL A 339 12.64 8.65 -8.03
CA VAL A 339 12.37 9.56 -9.12
C VAL A 339 13.52 10.56 -9.15
N GLY A 340 14.32 10.58 -10.23
CA GLY A 340 15.43 11.53 -10.39
C GLY A 340 14.97 12.96 -10.10
N LYS A 341 15.84 13.74 -9.44
CA LYS A 341 15.57 15.13 -9.02
C LYS A 341 15.02 16.00 -10.14
#